data_AF-A0A5K1CRV6-F1
#
_entry.id   AF-A0A5K1CRV6-F1
#
_cell.length_a   1.000
_cell.length_b   1.000
_cell.length_c   1.000
_cell.angle_alpha   90.00
_cell.angle_beta   90.00
_cell.angle_gamma   90.00
#
_symmetry.space_group_name_H-M   'P 1'
#
loop_
_entity.id
_entity.type
_entity.pdbx_description
1 polymer ?
#
loop_
_entity_poly.entity_id
_entity_poly.type
_entity_poly.pdbx_seq_one_letter_code
_entity_poly.pdbx_strand_id
1 'polypeptide(L)' 'VYPNAWTAIYVSFDNEGMWNLRSAMWGRQYLGQQLYLRVWTADKSLANEYDIPTNALLCGRAKGYHV' A
#
# COMPACT_ATOMS: atom_id res chain seq x y z
N VAL A 1 -18.59 -5.75 4.46
CA VAL A 1 -19.02 -7.15 4.50
C VAL A 1 -20.12 -7.28 5.55
N TYR A 2 -21.25 -7.89 5.22
CA TYR A 2 -22.35 -8.08 6.18
C TYR A 2 -21.97 -9.04 7.32
N PRO A 3 -22.60 -8.95 8.50
CA PRO A 3 -22.35 -9.88 9.60
C PRO A 3 -22.57 -11.34 9.17
N ASN A 4 -21.66 -12.24 9.58
CA ASN A 4 -21.68 -13.67 9.26
C ASN A 4 -21.72 -14.01 7.76
N ALA A 5 -21.25 -13.10 6.90
CA ALA A 5 -21.20 -13.27 5.46
C ALA A 5 -19.79 -13.01 4.91
N TRP A 6 -19.61 -13.29 3.63
CA TRP A 6 -18.38 -13.00 2.89
C TRP A 6 -18.67 -12.13 1.67
N THR A 7 -17.64 -11.49 1.13
CA THR A 7 -17.70 -10.72 -0.11
C THR A 7 -16.43 -11.05 -0.89
N ALA A 8 -16.57 -11.42 -2.17
CA ALA A 8 -15.45 -11.63 -3.06
C ALA A 8 -15.31 -10.44 -4.00
N ILE A 9 -14.07 -10.06 -4.27
CA ILE A 9 -13.71 -9.05 -5.26
C ILE A 9 -12.61 -9.63 -6.15
N TYR A 10 -12.61 -9.26 -7.42
CA TYR A 10 -11.55 -9.59 -8.37
C TYR A 10 -10.94 -8.29 -8.85
N VAL A 11 -9.61 -8.19 -8.76
CA VAL A 11 -8.84 -7.00 -9.10
C VAL A 11 -7.59 -7.41 -9.86
N SER A 12 -7.22 -6.60 -10.86
CA SER A 12 -5.91 -6.69 -11.51
C SER A 12 -4.87 -6.00 -10.62
N PHE A 13 -3.68 -6.57 -10.52
CA PHE A 13 -2.52 -5.95 -9.86
C PHE A 13 -1.54 -5.46 -10.93
N ASP A 14 -1.97 -4.50 -11.73
CA ASP A 14 -1.24 -3.88 -12.84
C ASP A 14 -0.61 -2.52 -12.48
N ASN A 15 -0.60 -2.19 -11.18
CA ASN A 15 -0.04 -0.96 -10.68
C ASN A 15 0.95 -1.26 -9.54
N GLU A 16 2.24 -1.16 -9.87
CA GLU A 16 3.33 -1.41 -8.95
C GLU A 16 3.40 -0.39 -7.82
N GLY A 17 3.66 -0.89 -6.62
CA GLY A 17 3.81 -0.06 -5.44
C GLY A 17 3.27 -0.69 -4.17
N MET A 18 3.11 0.15 -3.15
CA MET A 18 2.60 -0.23 -1.84
C MET A 18 1.16 0.26 -1.66
N TRP A 19 0.26 -0.69 -1.44
CA TRP A 19 -1.19 -0.44 -1.34
C TRP A 19 -1.70 -0.79 0.06
N ASN A 20 -2.55 0.08 0.61
CA ASN A 20 -3.23 -0.16 1.89
C ASN A 20 -4.67 -0.63 1.61
N LEU A 21 -4.98 -1.87 2.02
CA LEU A 21 -6.35 -2.37 2.08
C LEU A 21 -6.83 -2.34 3.53
N ARG A 22 -7.84 -1.52 3.80
CA ARG A 22 -8.32 -1.27 5.16
C ARG A 22 -9.83 -1.15 5.27
N SER A 23 -10.31 -1.30 6.49
CA SER A 23 -11.66 -0.88 6.86
C SER A 23 -11.82 0.63 6.69
N ALA A 24 -12.87 1.08 6.01
CA ALA A 24 -13.23 2.51 5.96
C ALA A 24 -13.82 3.01 7.30
N MET A 25 -14.16 2.12 8.22
CA MET A 25 -14.60 2.49 9.57
C MET A 25 -13.38 2.91 10.40
N TRP A 26 -13.32 4.20 10.77
CA TRP A 26 -12.15 4.79 11.41
C TRP A 26 -11.72 4.08 12.71
N GLY A 27 -12.68 3.71 13.56
CA GLY A 27 -12.36 2.98 14.80
C GLY A 27 -11.69 1.63 14.53
N ARG A 28 -12.10 0.92 13.48
CA ARG A 28 -11.48 -0.37 13.10
C ARG A 28 -10.13 -0.16 12.44
N GLN A 29 -9.98 0.88 11.63
CA GLN A 29 -8.69 1.26 11.06
C GLN A 29 -7.67 1.60 12.16
N TYR A 30 -8.06 2.41 13.14
CA TYR A 30 -7.22 2.80 14.28
C TYR A 30 -6.77 1.58 15.10
N LEU A 31 -7.68 0.62 15.31
CA LEU A 31 -7.38 -0.64 15.98
C LEU A 31 -6.61 -1.65 15.10
N GLY A 32 -6.24 -1.27 13.87
CA GLY A 32 -5.35 -2.06 13.01
C GLY A 32 -6.05 -3.03 12.05
N GLN A 33 -7.35 -2.88 11.79
CA GLN A 33 -8.03 -3.66 10.74
C GLN A 33 -7.65 -3.17 9.34
N GLN A 34 -6.43 -3.50 8.94
CA GLN A 34 -5.81 -3.14 7.67
C GLN A 34 -4.68 -4.13 7.33
N LEU A 35 -4.33 -4.21 6.05
CA LEU A 35 -3.15 -4.90 5.56
C LEU A 35 -2.47 -4.05 4.48
N TYR A 36 -1.17 -4.23 4.33
CA TYR A 36 -0.40 -3.63 3.24
C TYR A 36 -0.01 -4.70 2.24
N LEU A 37 -0.15 -4.38 0.97
CA LEU A 37 0.22 -5.24 -0.15
C LEU A 37 1.27 -4.52 -1.00
N ARG A 38 2.29 -5.25 -1.42
CA ARG A 38 3.28 -4.77 -2.38
C ARG A 38 3.07 -5.46 -3.72
N VAL A 39 2.79 -4.68 -4.75
CA VAL A 39 2.90 -5.14 -6.14
C VAL A 39 4.32 -4.81 -6.58
N TRP A 40 5.12 -5.84 -6.88
CA TRP A 40 6.55 -5.68 -7.15
C TRP A 40 6.90 -6.14 -8.56
N THR A 41 7.80 -5.38 -9.18
CA THR A 41 8.47 -5.74 -10.43
C THR A 41 9.98 -5.58 -10.27
N ALA A 42 10.74 -6.35 -11.05
CA ALA A 42 12.19 -6.20 -11.15
C ALA A 42 12.58 -4.99 -12.01
N ASP A 43 11.71 -4.60 -12.95
CA ASP A 43 12.02 -3.59 -13.97
C ASP A 43 11.60 -2.19 -13.51
N LYS A 44 12.58 -1.32 -13.26
CA LYS A 44 12.33 0.04 -12.75
C LYS A 44 12.21 1.01 -13.90
N SER A 45 11.00 1.52 -14.11
CA SER A 45 10.73 2.52 -15.14
C SER A 45 9.71 3.54 -14.64
N LEU A 46 9.68 4.72 -15.26
CA LEU A 46 8.68 5.76 -15.01
C LEU A 46 7.25 5.35 -15.42
N ALA A 47 7.07 4.19 -16.05
CA ALA A 47 5.76 3.61 -16.36
C ALA A 47 5.26 2.66 -15.25
N ASN A 48 6.16 2.18 -14.38
CA ASN A 48 5.85 1.27 -13.28
C ASN A 48 5.76 2.06 -11.96
N GLU A 49 6.62 1.75 -10.99
CA GLU A 49 6.73 2.49 -9.73
C GLU A 49 7.75 3.64 -9.83
N TYR A 50 7.32 4.86 -9.52
CA TYR A 50 8.21 6.02 -9.42
C TYR A 50 9.13 5.93 -8.20
N ASP A 51 10.29 6.55 -8.29
CA ASP A 51 11.16 6.74 -7.13
C ASP A 51 10.48 7.62 -6.06
N ILE A 52 10.90 7.43 -4.81
CA ILE A 52 10.41 8.21 -3.68
C ILE A 52 10.72 9.70 -3.94
N PRO A 53 9.73 10.60 -3.84
CA PRO A 53 9.96 12.01 -4.11
C PRO A 53 10.94 12.61 -3.10
N THR A 54 11.77 13.56 -3.54
CA THR A 54 12.87 14.13 -2.73
C THR A 54 12.41 14.84 -1.45
N ASN A 55 11.15 15.29 -1.41
CA ASN A 55 10.54 15.94 -0.27
C ASN A 55 9.78 14.97 0.66
N ALA A 56 9.85 13.66 0.44
CA ALA A 56 9.21 12.69 1.32
C ALA A 56 9.83 12.71 2.72
N LEU A 57 8.99 12.64 3.75
CA LEU A 57 9.45 12.54 5.14
C LEU A 57 10.01 11.14 5.39
N LEU A 58 11.30 11.06 5.70
CA LEU A 58 11.98 9.80 6.02
C LEU A 58 11.97 9.53 7.53
N CYS A 59 11.62 8.31 7.92
CA CYS A 59 11.56 7.89 9.33
C CYS A 59 12.03 6.45 9.53
N GLY A 60 12.31 6.08 10.78
CA GLY A 60 12.74 4.72 11.14
C GLY A 60 13.96 4.27 10.33
N ARG A 61 13.87 3.09 9.70
CA ARG A 61 14.93 2.51 8.87
C ARG A 61 15.16 3.25 7.55
N ALA A 62 14.23 4.10 7.12
CA ALA A 62 14.36 4.89 5.90
C ALA A 62 15.15 6.19 6.10
N LYS A 63 15.51 6.55 7.35
CA LYS A 63 16.29 7.76 7.63
C LYS A 63 17.64 7.70 6.90
N GLY A 64 17.92 8.68 6.04
CA GLY A 64 19.15 8.74 5.24
C GLY A 64 19.07 8.01 3.89
N TYR A 65 17.91 7.46 3.51
CA TYR A 65 17.69 6.77 2.24
C TYR A 65 17.46 7.73 1.05
N HIS A 66 18.03 8.94 1.08
CA HIS A 66 17.94 9.81 -0.11
C HIS A 66 18.76 9.15 -1.23
N VAL A 67 18.07 8.86 -2.34
CA VAL A 67 18.66 8.41 -3.61
C VAL A 67 19.32 9.60 -4.28
#